data_AF-A0A515KNG9-F1
#
_entry.id   AF-A0A515KNG9-F1
#
_cell.length_a   1.000
_cell.length_b   1.000
_cell.length_c   1.000
_cell.angle_alpha   90.00
_cell.angle_beta   90.00
_cell.angle_gamma   90.00
#
_symmetry.space_group_name_H-M   'P 1'
#
loop_
_entity.id
_entity.type
_entity.pdbx_description
1 polymer ?
#
loop_
_entity_poly.entity_id
_entity_poly.type
_entity_poly.pdbx_seq_one_letter_code
_entity_poly.pdbx_strand_id
1 'polypeptide(L)'
;MATDRQLKANRLNSKASAGPKSLQGKSASKRNAMKHGPSITVATHPHIDERVNALAKSLLPNGDSKYKPQAIEAAIAQSEILRLRAYRAMLSKDLSQGEDNSSAVKVELPSNEISDRYEWRAYSRRAMALRQLVSASGVA
;
A
#
# COMPACT_ATOMS: atom_id res chain seq x y z
N MET A 1 -8.40 -32.17 -23.76
CA MET A 1 -9.68 -32.04 -23.01
C MET A 1 -9.39 -32.18 -21.52
N ALA A 2 -10.09 -31.44 -20.66
CA ALA A 2 -9.90 -31.54 -19.22
C ALA A 2 -10.42 -32.89 -18.71
N THR A 3 -9.70 -33.54 -17.79
CA THR A 3 -10.11 -34.81 -17.20
C THR A 3 -11.22 -34.61 -16.16
N ASP A 4 -11.98 -35.64 -15.84
CA ASP A 4 -13.05 -35.59 -14.84
C ASP A 4 -12.55 -35.11 -13.47
N ARG A 5 -11.30 -35.48 -13.12
CA ARG A 5 -10.64 -35.00 -11.91
C ARG A 5 -10.38 -33.50 -11.95
N GLN A 6 -9.95 -32.96 -13.09
CA GLN A 6 -9.75 -31.52 -13.29
C GLN A 6 -11.07 -30.76 -13.24
N LEU A 7 -12.14 -31.29 -13.84
CA LEU A 7 -13.48 -30.69 -13.81
C LEU A 7 -14.06 -30.64 -12.39
N LYS A 8 -13.91 -31.73 -11.61
CA LYS A 8 -14.37 -31.79 -10.21
C LYS A 8 -13.61 -30.80 -9.33
N ALA A 9 -12.28 -30.72 -9.48
CA ALA A 9 -11.44 -29.75 -8.76
C ALA A 9 -11.80 -28.30 -9.13
N ASN A 10 -12.02 -28.01 -10.42
CA ASN A 10 -12.41 -26.68 -10.88
C ASN A 10 -13.78 -26.26 -10.29
N ARG A 11 -14.75 -27.18 -10.20
CA ARG A 11 -16.05 -26.90 -9.57
C ARG A 11 -15.93 -26.58 -8.08
N LEU A 12 -15.10 -27.32 -7.34
CA LEU A 12 -14.86 -27.08 -5.91
C LEU A 12 -14.13 -25.76 -5.70
N ASN A 13 -13.08 -25.50 -6.47
CA ASN A 13 -12.34 -24.24 -6.41
C ASN A 13 -13.23 -23.06 -6.81
N SER A 14 -14.09 -23.20 -7.80
CA SER A 14 -15.03 -22.13 -8.20
C SER A 14 -16.04 -21.81 -7.11
N LYS A 15 -16.51 -22.80 -6.35
CA LYS A 15 -17.38 -22.57 -5.19
C LYS A 15 -16.64 -21.89 -4.03
N ALA A 16 -15.37 -22.27 -3.80
CA ALA A 16 -14.53 -21.70 -2.75
C ALA A 16 -14.01 -20.28 -3.07
N SER A 17 -13.72 -20.02 -4.33
CA SER A 17 -13.20 -18.73 -4.84
C SER A 17 -14.30 -17.76 -5.25
N ALA A 18 -15.57 -18.15 -5.15
CA ALA A 18 -16.67 -17.23 -5.35
C ALA A 18 -16.63 -16.17 -4.23
N GLY A 19 -16.39 -14.91 -4.61
CA GLY A 19 -16.37 -13.80 -3.67
C GLY A 19 -17.64 -13.69 -2.81
N PRO A 20 -17.60 -12.90 -1.74
CA PRO A 20 -18.68 -12.86 -0.77
C PRO A 20 -20.00 -12.36 -1.38
N LYS A 21 -21.07 -13.14 -1.21
CA LYS A 21 -22.41 -12.80 -1.69
C LYS A 21 -23.28 -12.10 -0.65
N SER A 22 -23.00 -12.30 0.65
CA SER A 22 -23.73 -11.67 1.76
C SER A 22 -23.23 -10.25 2.06
N LEU A 23 -24.09 -9.40 2.63
CA LEU A 23 -23.70 -8.06 3.08
C LEU A 23 -22.57 -8.10 4.11
N GLN A 24 -22.65 -9.03 5.07
CA GLN A 24 -21.60 -9.24 6.06
C GLN A 24 -20.27 -9.66 5.39
N GLY A 25 -20.31 -10.61 4.45
CA GLY A 25 -19.12 -11.05 3.72
C GLY A 25 -18.52 -9.93 2.86
N LYS A 26 -19.35 -9.11 2.20
CA LYS A 26 -18.90 -7.94 1.44
C LYS A 26 -18.24 -6.90 2.35
N SER A 27 -18.81 -6.64 3.53
CA SER A 27 -18.23 -5.72 4.52
C SER A 27 -16.88 -6.24 5.06
N ALA A 28 -16.75 -7.55 5.29
CA ALA A 28 -15.51 -8.18 5.71
C ALA A 28 -14.45 -8.14 4.61
N SER A 29 -14.83 -8.40 3.36
CA SER A 29 -13.93 -8.24 2.20
C SER A 29 -13.52 -6.79 2.00
N LYS A 30 -14.43 -5.82 2.14
CA LYS A 30 -14.09 -4.38 2.13
C LYS A 30 -13.09 -4.05 3.24
N ARG A 31 -13.31 -4.53 4.46
CA ARG A 31 -12.36 -4.37 5.58
C ARG A 31 -11.01 -5.03 5.31
N ASN A 32 -10.98 -6.22 4.72
CA ASN A 32 -9.74 -6.90 4.34
C ASN A 32 -9.02 -6.16 3.21
N ALA A 33 -9.73 -5.69 2.19
CA ALA A 33 -9.20 -4.89 1.10
C ALA A 33 -8.69 -3.53 1.59
N MET A 34 -9.33 -2.93 2.60
CA MET A 34 -8.82 -1.75 3.28
C MET A 34 -7.55 -2.12 4.05
N LYS A 35 -7.60 -3.13 4.92
CA LYS A 35 -6.48 -3.61 5.75
C LYS A 35 -5.23 -3.98 4.96
N HIS A 36 -5.39 -4.60 3.78
CA HIS A 36 -4.30 -5.12 2.96
C HIS A 36 -4.06 -4.31 1.68
N GLY A 37 -4.97 -3.42 1.29
CA GLY A 37 -4.83 -2.53 0.13
C GLY A 37 -3.58 -1.65 0.12
N PRO A 38 -3.01 -1.23 1.27
CA PRO A 38 -1.72 -0.55 1.30
C PRO A 38 -0.52 -1.42 0.92
N SER A 39 -0.68 -2.75 0.85
CA SER A 39 0.34 -3.67 0.37
C SER A 39 0.47 -3.68 -1.16
N ILE A 40 -0.40 -2.97 -1.89
CA ILE A 40 -0.30 -2.83 -3.35
C ILE A 40 0.78 -1.79 -3.63
N THR A 41 1.89 -2.26 -4.22
CA THR A 41 2.98 -1.41 -4.71
C THR A 41 2.42 -0.33 -5.63
N VAL A 42 2.82 0.90 -5.32
CA VAL A 42 2.32 2.16 -5.88
C VAL A 42 2.62 2.31 -7.39
N ALA A 43 3.45 1.43 -7.96
CA ALA A 43 3.92 1.43 -9.34
C ALA A 43 2.88 1.10 -10.44
N THR A 44 1.59 0.96 -10.12
CA THR A 44 0.55 0.56 -11.10
C THR A 44 -0.55 1.60 -11.33
N HIS A 45 -0.39 2.84 -10.84
CA HIS A 45 -1.44 3.86 -10.96
C HIS A 45 -1.00 5.11 -11.75
N PRO A 46 -1.67 5.47 -12.87
CA PRO A 46 -1.27 6.60 -13.71
C PRO A 46 -1.20 7.96 -12.98
N HIS A 47 -2.10 8.22 -12.03
CA HIS A 47 -2.08 9.47 -11.24
C HIS A 47 -0.94 9.54 -10.22
N ILE A 48 -0.35 8.41 -9.89
CA ILE A 48 0.82 8.36 -9.01
C ILE A 48 2.06 8.77 -9.80
N ASP A 49 2.13 8.47 -11.10
CA ASP A 49 3.28 8.81 -11.93
C ASP A 49 3.52 10.32 -12.00
N GLU A 50 2.48 11.16 -12.10
CA GLU A 50 2.65 12.63 -12.11
C GLU A 50 3.24 13.16 -10.79
N ARG A 51 2.71 12.71 -9.65
CA ARG A 51 3.20 13.12 -8.32
C ARG A 51 4.60 12.61 -8.05
N VAL A 52 4.88 11.37 -8.43
CA VAL A 52 6.21 10.76 -8.34
C VAL A 52 7.19 11.53 -9.22
N ASN A 53 6.82 11.88 -10.45
CA ASN A 53 7.64 12.67 -11.36
C ASN A 53 7.92 14.08 -10.82
N ALA A 54 6.90 14.75 -10.25
CA ALA A 54 7.08 16.06 -9.63
C ALA A 54 8.02 16.00 -8.42
N LEU A 55 7.83 15.01 -7.54
CA LEU A 55 8.71 14.79 -6.39
C LEU A 55 10.14 14.44 -6.83
N ALA A 56 10.31 13.57 -7.81
CA ALA A 56 11.63 13.21 -8.32
C ALA A 56 12.36 14.42 -8.92
N LYS A 57 11.65 15.29 -9.66
CA LYS A 57 12.20 16.57 -10.15
C LYS A 57 12.63 17.49 -9.01
N SER A 58 11.84 17.58 -7.94
CA SER A 58 12.19 18.41 -6.77
C SER A 58 13.45 17.92 -6.04
N LEU A 59 13.73 16.61 -6.08
CA LEU A 59 14.95 16.01 -5.53
C LEU A 59 16.18 16.24 -6.42
N LEU A 60 15.97 16.64 -7.68
CA LEU A 60 17.03 16.89 -8.67
C LEU A 60 16.79 18.23 -9.38
N PRO A 61 16.99 19.37 -8.69
CA PRO A 61 16.75 20.70 -9.27
C PRO A 61 17.57 20.96 -10.55
N ASN A 62 18.74 20.31 -10.69
CA ASN A 62 19.63 20.45 -11.85
C ASN A 62 19.37 19.41 -12.96
N GLY A 63 18.38 18.52 -12.81
CA GLY A 63 17.99 17.56 -13.85
C GLY A 63 19.02 16.46 -14.14
N ASP A 64 19.93 16.20 -13.19
CA ASP A 64 21.07 15.32 -13.40
C ASP A 64 20.64 13.87 -13.68
N SER A 65 20.78 13.43 -14.94
CA SER A 65 20.27 12.15 -15.44
C SER A 65 20.86 10.94 -14.69
N LYS A 66 22.10 11.08 -14.21
CA LYS A 66 22.84 10.06 -13.45
C LYS A 66 22.12 9.65 -12.15
N TYR A 67 21.33 10.55 -11.57
CA TYR A 67 20.68 10.38 -10.26
C TYR A 67 19.16 10.19 -10.36
N LYS A 68 18.64 10.21 -11.58
CA LYS A 68 17.22 10.08 -11.89
C LYS A 68 16.60 8.79 -11.32
N PRO A 69 17.25 7.60 -11.39
CA PRO A 69 16.68 6.38 -10.80
C PRO A 69 16.47 6.46 -9.29
N GLN A 70 17.44 7.02 -8.56
CA GLN A 70 17.39 7.14 -7.10
C GLN A 70 16.37 8.19 -6.65
N ALA A 71 16.24 9.29 -7.40
CA ALA A 71 15.20 10.29 -7.16
C ALA A 71 13.79 9.75 -7.39
N ILE A 72 13.61 8.93 -8.44
CA ILE A 72 12.35 8.23 -8.70
C ILE A 72 12.03 7.27 -7.54
N GLU A 73 13.00 6.45 -7.12
CA GLU A 73 12.80 5.49 -6.04
C GLU A 73 12.47 6.18 -4.70
N ALA A 74 13.14 7.29 -4.38
CA ALA A 74 12.83 8.10 -3.21
C ALA A 74 11.41 8.71 -3.28
N ALA A 75 10.99 9.17 -4.46
CA ALA A 75 9.65 9.73 -4.68
C ALA A 75 8.54 8.67 -4.59
N ILE A 76 8.77 7.46 -5.12
CA ILE A 76 7.86 6.32 -4.98
C ILE A 76 7.69 5.97 -3.50
N ALA A 77 8.80 5.77 -2.79
CA ALA A 77 8.79 5.41 -1.37
C ALA A 77 8.11 6.50 -0.51
N GLN A 78 8.34 7.78 -0.82
CA GLN A 78 7.64 8.88 -0.13
C GLN A 78 6.13 8.87 -0.38
N SER A 79 5.72 8.58 -1.61
CA SER A 79 4.29 8.48 -1.97
C SER A 79 3.62 7.29 -1.27
N GLU A 80 4.32 6.16 -1.12
CA GLU A 80 3.87 5.01 -0.33
C GLU A 80 3.64 5.38 1.15
N ILE A 81 4.60 6.09 1.77
CA ILE A 81 4.48 6.55 3.17
C ILE A 81 3.26 7.47 3.33
N LEU A 82 3.09 8.46 2.46
CA LEU A 82 1.96 9.39 2.54
C LEU A 82 0.62 8.68 2.36
N ARG A 83 0.55 7.70 1.46
CA ARG A 83 -0.65 6.87 1.26
C ARG A 83 -0.98 6.03 2.50
N LEU A 84 0.03 5.40 3.10
CA LEU A 84 -0.11 4.64 4.36
C LEU A 84 -0.59 5.53 5.51
N ARG A 85 -0.04 6.73 5.65
CA ARG A 85 -0.45 7.71 6.67
C ARG A 85 -1.88 8.20 6.47
N ALA A 86 -2.25 8.54 5.23
CA ALA A 86 -3.62 8.95 4.92
C ALA A 86 -4.62 7.83 5.21
N TYR A 87 -4.27 6.59 4.86
CA TYR A 87 -5.08 5.43 5.15
C TYR A 87 -5.25 5.18 6.67
N ARG A 88 -4.18 5.33 7.46
CA ARG A 88 -4.24 5.29 8.94
C ARG A 88 -5.18 6.37 9.49
N ALA A 89 -5.08 7.60 8.99
CA ALA A 89 -5.94 8.70 9.42
C ALA A 89 -7.42 8.49 9.06
N MET A 90 -7.71 7.85 7.92
CA MET A 90 -9.08 7.49 7.55
C MET A 90 -9.64 6.40 8.48
N LEU A 91 -8.88 5.33 8.74
CA LEU A 91 -9.26 4.27 9.67
C LEU A 91 -9.56 4.82 11.06
N SER A 92 -8.69 5.68 11.60
CA SER A 92 -8.88 6.26 12.93
C SER A 92 -10.12 7.15 13.02
N LYS A 93 -10.45 7.85 11.92
CA LYS A 93 -11.67 8.68 11.84
C LYS A 93 -12.95 7.86 11.73
N ASP A 94 -12.91 6.74 11.00
CA ASP A 94 -14.06 5.83 10.91
C ASP A 94 -14.34 5.13 12.26
N LEU A 95 -13.31 4.92 13.08
CA LEU A 95 -13.44 4.37 14.43
C LEU A 95 -14.08 5.38 15.41
N SER A 96 -13.71 6.67 15.34
CA SER A 96 -14.24 7.69 16.26
C SER A 96 -15.68 8.12 15.93
N GLN A 97 -16.16 7.88 14.71
CA GLN A 97 -17.56 8.14 14.32
C GLN A 97 -18.50 6.98 14.64
N GLY A 98 -17.99 5.86 15.17
CA GLY A 98 -18.76 4.66 15.50
C GLY A 98 -19.17 4.52 16.98
N GLU A 99 -18.87 5.51 17.84
CA GLU A 99 -18.99 5.38 19.30
C GLU A 99 -20.40 5.61 19.89
N ASP A 100 -21.47 5.57 19.09
CA ASP A 100 -22.86 5.67 19.60
C ASP A 100 -23.61 4.33 19.67
N ASN A 101 -22.97 3.18 19.48
CA ASN A 101 -23.63 1.89 19.73
C ASN A 101 -22.80 0.94 20.60
N SER A 102 -23.21 0.86 21.86
CA SER A 102 -22.89 -0.15 22.86
C SER A 102 -22.76 -1.56 22.28
N SER A 103 -21.53 -1.98 22.02
CA SER A 103 -21.00 -3.32 22.28
C SER A 103 -19.57 -3.32 21.78
N ALA A 104 -18.64 -3.17 22.72
CA ALA A 104 -17.21 -3.14 22.49
C ALA A 104 -16.71 -4.48 21.91
N VAL A 105 -16.93 -4.71 20.62
CA VAL A 105 -15.96 -5.45 19.82
C VAL A 105 -14.83 -4.48 19.63
N LYS A 106 -13.86 -4.50 20.55
CA LYS A 106 -12.51 -4.03 20.27
C LYS A 106 -12.09 -4.79 19.02
N VAL A 107 -12.30 -4.19 17.85
CA VAL A 107 -11.61 -4.60 16.64
C VAL A 107 -10.17 -4.26 16.99
N GLU A 108 -9.47 -5.23 17.56
CA GLU A 108 -8.03 -5.26 17.51
C GLU A 108 -7.72 -5.10 16.03
N LEU A 109 -7.39 -3.87 15.66
CA LEU A 109 -6.69 -3.63 14.42
C LEU A 109 -5.62 -4.71 14.38
N PRO A 110 -5.50 -5.50 13.31
CA PRO A 110 -4.34 -6.37 13.15
C PRO A 110 -3.13 -5.53 13.53
N SER A 111 -2.43 -6.01 14.55
CA SER A 111 -1.40 -5.28 15.27
C SER A 111 -0.67 -4.32 14.33
N ASN A 112 -0.54 -3.07 14.77
CA ASN A 112 0.13 -1.98 14.08
C ASN A 112 1.39 -2.45 13.30
N GLU A 113 2.06 -3.49 13.80
CA GLU A 113 3.08 -4.34 13.18
C GLU A 113 2.97 -4.64 11.67
N ILE A 114 1.79 -4.93 11.10
CA ILE A 114 1.73 -5.22 9.65
C ILE A 114 1.86 -3.93 8.85
N SER A 115 1.10 -2.89 9.22
CA SER A 115 1.24 -1.56 8.61
C SER A 115 2.61 -0.96 8.89
N ASP A 116 3.17 -1.18 10.08
CA ASP A 116 4.51 -0.75 10.48
C ASP A 116 5.58 -1.45 9.65
N ARG A 117 5.42 -2.73 9.28
CA ARG A 117 6.36 -3.42 8.38
C ARG A 117 6.44 -2.78 6.99
N TYR A 118 5.29 -2.43 6.40
CA TYR A 118 5.27 -1.78 5.08
C TYR A 118 5.76 -0.33 5.17
N GLU A 119 5.39 0.39 6.23
CA GLU A 119 5.87 1.75 6.46
C GLU A 119 7.38 1.75 6.68
N TRP A 120 7.90 0.84 7.51
CA TRP A 120 9.32 0.67 7.79
C TRP A 120 10.12 0.33 6.53
N ARG A 121 9.58 -0.56 5.67
CA ARG A 121 10.20 -0.88 4.39
C ARG A 121 10.24 0.33 3.46
N ALA A 122 9.16 1.11 3.37
CA ALA A 122 9.11 2.33 2.57
C ALA A 122 10.08 3.40 3.12
N TYR A 123 10.14 3.60 4.44
CA TYR A 123 11.14 4.47 5.07
C TYR A 123 12.56 4.02 4.75
N SER A 124 12.84 2.73 4.88
CA SER A 124 14.17 2.17 4.62
C SER A 124 14.59 2.38 3.16
N ARG A 125 13.68 2.12 2.20
CA ARG A 125 13.91 2.39 0.76
C ARG A 125 14.19 3.87 0.51
N ARG A 126 13.35 4.76 1.05
CA ARG A 126 13.55 6.21 0.93
C ARG A 126 14.90 6.65 1.49
N ALA A 127 15.24 6.21 2.70
CA ALA A 127 16.49 6.57 3.36
C ALA A 127 17.73 6.05 2.61
N MET A 128 17.64 4.86 2.00
CA MET A 128 18.72 4.34 1.16
C MET A 128 18.86 5.15 -0.14
N ALA A 129 17.76 5.42 -0.84
CA ALA A 129 17.77 6.18 -2.08
C ALA A 129 18.29 7.61 -1.87
N LEU A 130 17.88 8.29 -0.79
CA LEU A 130 18.40 9.61 -0.42
C LEU A 130 19.89 9.57 -0.09
N ARG A 131 20.38 8.53 0.61
CA ARG A 131 21.81 8.37 0.89
C ARG A 131 22.63 8.21 -0.39
N GLN A 132 22.12 7.43 -1.35
CA GLN A 132 22.77 7.28 -2.66
C GLN A 132 22.79 8.60 -3.44
N LEU A 133 21.70 9.38 -3.39
CA LEU A 133 21.65 10.71 -3.99
C LEU A 133 22.69 11.65 -3.39
N VAL A 134 22.74 11.75 -2.06
CA VAL A 134 23.68 12.63 -1.34
C VAL A 134 25.12 12.20 -1.62
N SER A 135 25.44 10.92 -1.43
CA SER A 135 26.79 10.38 -1.66
C SER A 135 27.25 10.60 -3.10
N ALA A 136 26.35 10.52 -4.08
CA ALA A 136 26.70 10.71 -5.48
C ALA A 136 26.76 12.19 -5.89
N SER A 137 26.01 13.07 -5.23
CA SER A 137 26.03 14.52 -5.48
C SER A 137 27.30 15.24 -4.99
N GLY A 138 28.16 14.57 -4.22
CA GLY A 138 29.43 15.12 -3.76
C GLY A 138 29.33 16.22 -2.70
N VAL A 139 28.13 16.45 -2.13
CA VAL A 139 27.94 17.36 -1.00
C VAL A 139 28.38 16.64 0.28
N ALA A 140 29.65 16.82 0.64
CA ALA A 140 30.19 16.54 1.96
C ALA A 140 30.22 17.83 2.79
#